data_AF-A0A1H6YWA1-F1
#
_entry.id   AF-A0A1H6YWA1-F1
#
_cell.length_a   1.000
_cell.length_b   1.000
_cell.length_c   1.000
_cell.angle_alpha   90.00
_cell.angle_beta   90.00
_cell.angle_gamma   90.00
#
_symmetry.space_group_name_H-M   'P 1'
#
loop_
_entity.id
_entity.type
_entity.pdbx_description
1 polymer ?
#
loop_
_entity_poly.entity_id
_entity_poly.type
_entity_poly.pdbx_seq_one_letter_code
_entity_poly.pdbx_strand_id
1 'polypeptide(L)'
;MSLYLSILYVVAFSVLVSAGIGFAARKFVRKYLQTGVLPFLSGSAVTLLLGYFMMSFFRFGFYSVATAGLAFLVYVLFIGLWHDQTGRFTRWAGISASVILVAGLFFLFLVSSQKGADQTYLLPMGFEGCVLVNYEVEGAPPLKIEDNEIVYHVPEDGIIDTSSPMDFGWVSEEHSGSYRSRAFYVDQAGNTMQELPQEKIRFGANGSMKEEGKPERTYYYQLIGDEDVLTEGCPALETPR
;
A
#
# COMPACT_ATOMS: atom_id res chain seq x y z
N MET A 1 6.02 6.03 -0.85
CA MET A 1 6.92 5.17 -0.05
C MET A 1 6.03 4.49 0.98
N SER A 2 5.80 3.17 0.85
CA SER A 2 4.74 2.47 1.60
C SER A 2 5.00 2.54 3.10
N LEU A 3 3.97 2.89 3.88
CA LEU A 3 3.98 2.93 5.34
C LEU A 3 4.58 1.65 5.95
N TYR A 4 4.34 0.51 5.30
CA TYR A 4 4.88 -0.80 5.67
C TYR A 4 6.41 -0.88 5.58
N LEU A 5 7.01 -0.23 4.58
CA LEU A 5 8.46 -0.20 4.43
C LEU A 5 9.11 0.58 5.58
N SER A 6 8.51 1.72 5.94
CA SER A 6 8.95 2.53 7.06
C SER A 6 8.82 1.76 8.38
N ILE A 7 7.72 1.03 8.57
CA ILE A 7 7.54 0.15 9.73
C ILE A 7 8.62 -0.94 9.77
N LEU A 8 8.86 -1.63 8.65
CA LEU A 8 9.81 -2.73 8.59
C LEU A 8 11.25 -2.25 8.82
N TYR A 9 11.61 -1.07 8.30
CA TYR A 9 12.89 -0.41 8.59
C TYR A 9 13.02 -0.04 10.07
N VAL A 10 11.98 0.53 10.67
CA VAL A 10 11.99 0.91 12.09
C VAL A 10 12.11 -0.33 12.98
N VAL A 11 11.42 -1.43 12.64
CA VAL A 11 11.53 -2.71 13.36
C VAL A 11 12.92 -3.33 13.18
N ALA A 12 13.45 -3.40 11.96
CA ALA A 12 14.79 -3.94 11.72
C ALA A 12 15.88 -3.12 12.43
N PHE A 13 15.79 -1.79 12.35
CA PHE A 13 16.72 -0.87 13.01
C PHE A 13 16.65 -0.98 14.54
N SER A 14 15.44 -1.01 15.11
CA SER A 14 15.26 -1.19 16.56
C SER A 14 15.80 -2.53 17.05
N VAL A 15 15.62 -3.63 16.31
CA VAL A 15 16.22 -4.93 16.65
C VAL A 15 17.75 -4.86 16.62
N LEU A 16 18.34 -4.26 15.57
CA LEU A 16 19.80 -4.13 15.45
C LEU A 16 20.40 -3.24 16.54
N VAL A 17 19.76 -2.10 16.85
CA VAL A 17 20.18 -1.20 17.92
C VAL A 17 20.04 -1.88 19.28
N SER A 18 18.95 -2.62 19.52
CA SER A 18 18.74 -3.36 20.77
C SER A 18 19.78 -4.46 20.96
N ALA A 19 20.11 -5.20 19.89
CA ALA A 19 21.15 -6.22 19.90
C ALA A 19 22.55 -5.60 20.13
N GLY A 20 22.84 -4.47 19.47
CA GLY A 20 24.09 -3.72 19.64
C GLY A 20 24.28 -3.17 21.06
N ILE A 21 23.24 -2.53 21.61
CA ILE A 21 23.23 -2.04 22.99
C ILE A 21 23.33 -3.20 23.97
N GLY A 22 22.61 -4.30 23.75
CA GLY A 22 22.71 -5.50 24.58
C GLY A 22 24.12 -6.10 24.59
N PHE A 23 24.79 -6.15 23.44
CA PHE A 23 26.17 -6.63 23.33
C PHE A 23 27.16 -5.68 24.01
N ALA A 24 27.03 -4.37 23.79
CA ALA A 24 27.87 -3.36 24.42
C ALA A 24 27.68 -3.35 25.94
N ALA A 25 26.43 -3.38 26.43
CA ALA A 25 26.09 -3.47 27.84
C ALA A 25 26.62 -4.76 28.45
N ARG A 26 26.48 -5.92 27.80
CA ARG A 26 27.02 -7.19 28.31
C ARG A 26 28.54 -7.18 28.38
N LYS A 27 29.23 -6.59 27.40
CA LYS A 27 30.70 -6.44 27.40
C LYS A 27 31.16 -5.44 28.47
N PHE A 28 30.41 -4.37 28.67
CA PHE A 28 30.67 -3.35 29.70
C PHE A 28 30.43 -3.90 31.11
N VAL A 29 29.29 -4.57 31.34
CA VAL A 29 28.93 -5.25 32.59
C VAL A 29 29.93 -6.35 32.93
N ARG A 30 30.36 -7.17 31.95
CA ARG A 30 31.37 -8.21 32.17
C ARG A 30 32.75 -7.61 32.51
N LYS A 31 33.05 -6.39 32.06
CA LYS A 31 34.30 -5.68 32.36
C LYS A 31 34.28 -4.97 33.72
N TYR A 32 33.09 -4.64 34.26
CA TYR A 32 32.97 -3.77 35.44
C TYR A 32 32.20 -4.35 36.65
N LEU A 33 31.39 -5.40 36.49
CA LEU A 33 30.60 -5.96 37.59
C LEU A 33 30.89 -7.46 37.77
N GLN A 34 31.83 -7.74 38.67
CA GLN A 34 32.05 -9.07 39.24
C GLN A 34 31.19 -9.34 40.49
N THR A 35 30.20 -8.48 40.78
CA THR A 35 29.38 -8.58 41.99
C THR A 35 27.90 -8.39 41.69
N GLY A 36 27.15 -9.48 41.84
CA GLY A 36 25.78 -9.50 42.38
C GLY A 36 24.66 -8.75 41.65
N VAL A 37 23.81 -9.52 40.97
CA VAL A 37 22.33 -9.35 40.81
C VAL A 37 21.79 -8.13 40.03
N LEU A 38 22.58 -7.10 39.70
CA LEU A 38 22.05 -5.92 38.99
C LEU A 38 21.69 -6.02 37.48
N PRO A 39 22.16 -6.98 36.65
CA PRO A 39 21.94 -6.90 35.19
C PRO A 39 20.53 -7.31 34.71
N PHE A 40 19.66 -7.80 35.59
CA PHE A 40 18.29 -8.18 35.22
C PHE A 40 17.31 -6.99 35.26
N LEU A 41 17.58 -5.95 36.04
CA LEU A 41 16.67 -4.80 36.19
C LEU A 41 16.86 -3.73 35.11
N SER A 42 18.04 -3.61 34.50
CA SER A 42 18.29 -2.60 33.47
C SER A 42 17.77 -3.01 32.09
N GLY A 43 17.73 -4.31 31.77
CA GLY A 43 17.22 -4.80 30.49
C GLY A 43 15.72 -4.62 30.35
N SER A 44 14.96 -5.02 31.38
CA SER A 44 13.50 -4.92 31.39
C SER A 44 13.00 -3.47 31.36
N ALA A 45 13.66 -2.56 32.08
CA ALA A 45 13.32 -1.14 32.06
C ALA A 45 13.48 -0.51 30.66
N VAL A 46 14.56 -0.84 29.94
CA VAL A 46 14.80 -0.32 28.58
C VAL A 46 13.79 -0.89 27.59
N THR A 47 13.45 -2.18 27.67
CA THR A 47 12.45 -2.79 26.77
C THR A 47 11.05 -2.19 27.00
N LEU A 48 10.68 -1.94 28.25
CA LEU A 48 9.40 -1.30 28.58
C LEU A 48 9.34 0.16 28.11
N LEU A 49 10.44 0.90 28.25
CA LEU A 49 10.52 2.29 27.80
C LEU A 49 10.46 2.40 26.27
N LEU A 50 11.11 1.47 25.56
CA LEU A 50 11.04 1.39 24.09
C LEU A 50 9.64 0.98 23.62
N GLY A 51 9.00 0.04 24.33
CA GLY A 51 7.61 -0.36 24.08
C GLY A 51 6.62 0.79 24.27
N TYR A 52 6.79 1.60 25.32
CA TYR A 52 5.97 2.80 25.56
C TYR A 52 6.17 3.87 24.47
N PHE A 53 7.42 4.07 24.03
CA PHE A 53 7.73 5.02 22.94
C PHE A 53 7.14 4.55 21.59
N MET A 54 7.13 3.25 21.34
CA MET A 54 6.48 2.66 20.15
C MET A 54 4.94 2.75 20.22
N MET A 55 4.32 2.60 21.41
CA MET A 55 2.87 2.80 21.58
C MET A 55 2.43 4.25 21.33
N SER A 56 3.28 5.23 21.69
CA SER A 56 2.97 6.65 21.48
C SER A 56 3.02 7.06 20.00
N PHE A 57 3.78 6.33 19.17
CA PHE A 57 3.90 6.58 17.72
C PHE A 57 2.85 5.88 16.85
N PHE A 58 2.20 4.80 17.33
CA PHE A 58 1.34 3.96 16.50
C PHE A 58 -0.10 3.90 17.00
N ARG A 59 -0.92 4.84 16.52
CA ARG A 59 -2.39 4.87 16.63
C ARG A 59 -3.09 3.81 15.76
N PHE A 60 -2.42 2.69 15.41
CA PHE A 60 -2.93 1.58 14.58
C PHE A 60 -2.81 0.25 15.36
N GLY A 61 -3.82 -0.05 16.17
CA GLY A 61 -3.74 -0.95 17.33
C GLY A 61 -3.78 -2.47 17.11
N PHE A 62 -3.68 -2.99 15.88
CA PHE A 62 -3.75 -4.45 15.65
C PHE A 62 -2.48 -5.06 15.06
N TYR A 63 -1.88 -4.40 14.06
CA TYR A 63 -0.65 -4.89 13.40
C TYR A 63 0.59 -4.83 14.29
N SER A 64 0.61 -3.93 15.29
CA SER A 64 1.71 -3.80 16.25
C SER A 64 1.81 -4.99 17.20
N VAL A 65 0.68 -5.59 17.58
CA VAL A 65 0.66 -6.77 18.48
C VAL A 65 1.14 -8.02 17.75
N ALA A 66 0.69 -8.23 16.51
CA ALA A 66 1.13 -9.36 15.69
C ALA A 66 2.63 -9.30 15.36
N THR A 67 3.14 -8.12 15.00
CA THR A 67 4.57 -7.92 14.72
C THR A 67 5.44 -8.05 15.96
N ALA A 68 5.00 -7.53 17.12
CA ALA A 68 5.69 -7.74 18.39
C ALA A 68 5.70 -9.22 18.80
N GLY A 69 4.59 -9.94 18.59
CA GLY A 69 4.51 -11.39 18.83
C GLY A 69 5.47 -12.18 17.95
N LEU A 70 5.53 -11.87 16.65
CA LEU A 70 6.46 -12.50 15.71
C LEU A 70 7.92 -12.20 16.08
N ALA A 71 8.25 -10.95 16.39
CA ALA A 71 9.59 -10.55 16.80
C ALA A 71 10.02 -11.24 18.11
N PHE A 72 9.10 -11.38 19.07
CA PHE A 72 9.33 -12.12 20.30
C PHE A 72 9.57 -13.61 20.03
N LEU A 73 8.79 -14.23 19.14
CA LEU A 73 8.96 -15.63 18.74
C LEU A 73 10.32 -15.86 18.07
N VAL A 74 10.71 -14.99 17.13
CA VAL A 74 12.02 -15.01 16.49
C VAL A 74 13.13 -14.84 17.52
N TYR A 75 12.97 -13.93 18.49
CA TYR A 75 13.95 -13.70 19.56
C TYR A 75 14.07 -14.90 20.50
N VAL A 76 12.96 -15.53 20.88
CA VAL A 76 12.94 -16.74 21.71
C VAL A 76 13.59 -17.91 20.97
N LEU A 77 13.29 -18.10 19.68
CA LEU A 77 13.96 -19.09 18.84
C LEU A 77 15.46 -18.80 18.72
N PHE A 78 15.83 -17.53 18.58
CA PHE A 78 17.22 -17.11 18.51
C PHE A 78 17.96 -17.40 19.82
N ILE A 79 17.38 -17.10 20.99
CA ILE A 79 17.98 -17.44 22.29
C ILE A 79 18.03 -18.96 22.48
N GLY A 80 16.97 -19.69 22.15
CA GLY A 80 16.91 -21.14 22.29
C GLY A 80 17.96 -21.85 21.44
N LEU A 81 18.16 -21.39 20.20
CA LEU A 81 19.18 -21.90 19.30
C LEU A 81 20.60 -21.48 19.70
N TRP A 82 20.78 -20.36 20.42
CA TRP A 82 22.09 -19.86 20.84
C TRP A 82 22.50 -20.31 22.25
N HIS A 83 21.57 -20.75 23.09
CA HIS A 83 21.86 -21.16 24.46
C HIS A 83 22.55 -22.53 24.53
N ASP A 84 22.42 -23.36 23.50
CA ASP A 84 23.01 -24.68 23.53
C ASP A 84 24.49 -24.67 23.10
N GLN A 85 25.35 -25.21 23.95
CA GLN A 85 26.78 -25.45 23.66
C GLN A 85 26.99 -26.62 22.68
N THR A 86 25.92 -27.19 22.14
CA THR A 86 25.94 -28.38 21.29
C THR A 86 26.25 -28.03 19.82
N GLY A 87 27.54 -28.04 19.52
CA GLY A 87 28.06 -28.37 18.20
C GLY A 87 28.03 -27.26 17.14
N ARG A 88 29.04 -27.28 16.27
CA ARG A 88 29.19 -26.38 15.11
C ARG A 88 27.94 -26.36 14.21
N PHE A 89 27.15 -27.44 14.19
CA PHE A 89 26.01 -27.65 13.29
C PHE A 89 24.78 -26.78 13.61
N THR A 90 24.39 -26.67 14.89
CA THR A 90 23.21 -25.88 15.33
C THR A 90 23.39 -24.39 14.99
N ARG A 91 24.62 -23.88 15.13
CA ARG A 91 25.00 -22.51 14.75
C ARG A 91 24.82 -22.24 13.26
N TRP A 92 25.25 -23.15 12.38
CA TRP A 92 25.07 -22.99 10.93
C TRP A 92 23.59 -23.10 10.53
N ALA A 93 22.84 -24.01 11.16
CA ALA A 93 21.40 -24.12 10.92
C ALA A 93 20.64 -22.83 11.28
N GLY A 94 20.97 -22.19 12.41
CA GLY A 94 20.36 -20.92 12.82
C GLY A 94 20.70 -19.75 11.88
N ILE A 95 21.95 -19.67 11.41
CA ILE A 95 22.37 -18.65 10.42
C ILE A 95 21.62 -18.87 9.11
N SER A 96 21.59 -20.10 8.59
CA SER A 96 20.88 -20.43 7.35
C SER A 96 19.39 -20.11 7.45
N ALA A 97 18.72 -20.46 8.55
CA ALA A 97 17.31 -20.15 8.77
C ALA A 97 17.05 -18.64 8.82
N SER A 98 17.94 -17.87 9.46
CA SER A 98 17.84 -16.40 9.52
C SER A 98 18.02 -15.76 8.14
N VAL A 99 18.99 -16.24 7.36
CA VAL A 99 19.23 -15.76 5.99
C VAL A 99 18.04 -16.08 5.09
N ILE A 100 17.49 -17.29 5.16
CA ILE A 100 16.30 -17.69 4.40
C ILE A 100 15.10 -16.83 4.79
N LEU A 101 14.89 -16.56 6.08
CA LEU A 101 13.81 -15.71 6.56
C LEU A 101 13.95 -14.26 6.03
N VAL A 102 15.14 -13.67 6.12
CA VAL A 102 15.41 -12.32 5.61
C VAL A 102 15.24 -12.27 4.09
N ALA A 103 15.75 -13.26 3.36
CA ALA A 103 15.58 -13.36 1.91
C ALA A 103 14.10 -13.54 1.52
N GLY A 104 13.35 -14.34 2.27
CA GLY A 104 11.91 -14.53 2.08
C GLY A 104 11.11 -13.25 2.31
N LEU A 105 11.41 -12.51 3.38
CA LEU A 105 10.80 -11.21 3.64
C LEU A 105 11.15 -10.18 2.56
N PHE A 106 12.40 -10.17 2.09
CA PHE A 106 12.83 -9.29 1.00
C PHE A 106 12.15 -9.65 -0.34
N PHE A 107 12.00 -10.95 -0.63
CA PHE A 107 11.28 -11.42 -1.81
C PHE A 107 9.80 -11.03 -1.75
N LEU A 108 9.13 -11.26 -0.62
CA LEU A 108 7.74 -10.82 -0.40
C LEU A 108 7.58 -9.30 -0.57
N PHE A 109 8.57 -8.52 -0.12
CA PHE A 109 8.58 -7.07 -0.32
C PHE A 109 8.68 -6.66 -1.79
N LEU A 110 9.50 -7.36 -2.59
CA LEU A 110 9.58 -7.10 -4.03
C LEU A 110 8.27 -7.44 -4.74
N VAL A 111 7.63 -8.56 -4.38
CA VAL A 111 6.37 -8.99 -4.99
C VAL A 111 5.19 -8.09 -4.60
N SER A 112 5.13 -7.58 -3.37
CA SER A 112 4.04 -6.69 -2.93
C SER A 112 4.14 -5.25 -3.46
N SER A 113 5.20 -4.94 -4.22
CA SER A 113 5.43 -3.59 -4.74
C SER A 113 4.83 -3.32 -6.12
N GLN A 114 4.08 -4.27 -6.68
CA GLN A 114 3.39 -4.01 -7.95
C GLN A 114 2.35 -2.89 -7.72
N LYS A 115 2.37 -1.87 -8.57
CA LYS A 115 1.48 -0.70 -8.50
C LYS A 115 0.53 -0.70 -9.68
N GLY A 116 -0.73 -0.29 -9.45
CA GLY A 116 -1.74 -0.06 -10.48
C GLY A 116 -1.22 0.77 -11.65
N ALA A 117 -1.84 0.63 -12.81
CA ALA A 117 -1.64 1.57 -13.89
C ALA A 117 -2.04 2.98 -13.44
N ASP A 118 -1.29 3.99 -13.86
CA ASP A 118 -1.69 5.38 -13.71
C ASP A 118 -2.89 5.66 -14.63
N GLN A 119 -3.74 6.62 -14.24
CA GLN A 119 -4.92 6.98 -15.00
C GLN A 119 -4.85 8.45 -15.39
N THR A 120 -5.01 8.73 -16.68
CA THR A 120 -5.06 10.11 -17.19
C THR A 120 -6.37 10.35 -17.93
N TYR A 121 -7.07 11.41 -17.54
CA TYR A 121 -8.29 11.87 -18.19
C TYR A 121 -7.98 13.06 -19.10
N LEU A 122 -8.25 12.90 -20.39
CA LEU A 122 -8.19 13.98 -21.37
C LEU A 122 -9.60 14.53 -21.54
N LEU A 123 -9.82 15.70 -20.95
CA LEU A 123 -11.11 16.34 -20.79
C LEU A 123 -11.35 17.38 -21.89
N PRO A 124 -12.57 17.50 -22.43
CA PRO A 124 -12.95 18.64 -23.26
C PRO A 124 -12.76 19.95 -22.49
N MET A 125 -12.40 21.03 -23.19
CA MET A 125 -12.21 22.34 -22.58
C MET A 125 -13.41 22.76 -21.72
N GLY A 126 -13.15 23.07 -20.45
CA GLY A 126 -14.18 23.53 -19.51
C GLY A 126 -15.12 22.44 -19.01
N PHE A 127 -14.83 21.15 -19.27
CA PHE A 127 -15.59 20.05 -18.70
C PHE A 127 -15.53 20.09 -17.16
N GLU A 128 -16.70 20.06 -16.55
CA GLU A 128 -16.94 19.85 -15.12
C GLU A 128 -18.16 18.93 -15.00
N GLY A 129 -18.08 17.96 -14.09
CA GLY A 129 -19.11 16.94 -13.90
C GLY A 129 -18.51 15.56 -13.66
N CYS A 130 -19.23 14.54 -14.12
CA CYS A 130 -18.89 13.15 -13.90
C CYS A 130 -18.36 12.49 -15.17
N VAL A 131 -17.18 11.87 -15.08
CA VAL A 131 -16.70 10.91 -16.10
C VAL A 131 -17.19 9.52 -15.71
N LEU A 132 -18.07 8.93 -16.49
CA LEU A 132 -18.60 7.58 -16.31
C LEU A 132 -17.92 6.63 -17.28
N VAL A 133 -17.30 5.58 -16.76
CA VAL A 133 -16.72 4.48 -17.55
C VAL A 133 -17.58 3.24 -17.36
N ASN A 134 -18.28 2.81 -18.41
CA ASN A 134 -18.98 1.52 -18.43
C ASN A 134 -18.04 0.44 -18.96
N TYR A 135 -17.88 -0.62 -18.18
CA TYR A 135 -17.02 -1.75 -18.53
C TYR A 135 -17.84 -2.87 -19.16
N GLU A 136 -17.13 -3.80 -19.81
CA GLU A 136 -17.71 -5.01 -20.41
C GLU A 136 -18.84 -4.74 -21.43
N VAL A 137 -18.81 -3.57 -22.09
CA VAL A 137 -19.78 -3.19 -23.12
C VAL A 137 -19.41 -3.87 -24.44
N GLU A 138 -20.31 -4.73 -24.94
CA GLU A 138 -20.11 -5.47 -26.18
C GLU A 138 -19.95 -4.53 -27.39
N GLY A 139 -18.91 -4.75 -28.20
CA GLY A 139 -18.60 -3.93 -29.38
C GLY A 139 -17.86 -2.61 -29.10
N ALA A 140 -17.67 -2.24 -27.83
CA ALA A 140 -16.91 -1.05 -27.47
C ALA A 140 -15.38 -1.27 -27.58
N PRO A 141 -14.58 -0.23 -27.86
CA PRO A 141 -13.13 -0.35 -27.90
C PRO A 141 -12.54 -0.79 -26.54
N PRO A 142 -11.57 -1.73 -26.51
CA PRO A 142 -10.89 -2.10 -25.28
C PRO A 142 -9.93 -0.99 -24.84
N LEU A 143 -9.77 -0.80 -23.53
CA LEU A 143 -8.74 0.04 -22.96
C LEU A 143 -7.34 -0.51 -23.29
N LYS A 144 -6.35 0.39 -23.34
CA LYS A 144 -4.95 0.06 -23.54
C LYS A 144 -4.12 0.58 -22.38
N ILE A 145 -3.06 -0.16 -22.05
CA ILE A 145 -2.03 0.29 -21.13
C ILE A 145 -0.78 0.56 -21.97
N GLU A 146 -0.36 1.81 -22.01
CA GLU A 146 0.89 2.25 -22.65
C GLU A 146 1.73 2.91 -21.56
N ASP A 147 3.00 2.52 -21.42
CA ASP A 147 3.90 3.05 -20.38
C ASP A 147 3.36 2.98 -18.93
N ASN A 148 2.61 1.93 -18.59
CA ASN A 148 1.93 1.74 -17.29
C ASN A 148 0.85 2.80 -17.00
N GLU A 149 0.24 3.34 -18.05
CA GLU A 149 -0.81 4.35 -17.98
C GLU A 149 -2.01 3.98 -18.86
N ILE A 150 -3.21 4.25 -18.34
CA ILE A 150 -4.47 4.21 -19.09
C ILE A 150 -4.89 5.66 -19.38
N VAL A 151 -5.03 5.97 -20.66
CA VAL A 151 -5.49 7.30 -21.11
C VAL A 151 -6.96 7.23 -21.53
N TYR A 152 -7.79 7.96 -20.81
CA TYR A 152 -9.22 8.11 -21.08
C TYR A 152 -9.44 9.38 -21.88
N HIS A 153 -9.88 9.23 -23.13
CA HIS A 153 -10.40 10.34 -23.93
C HIS A 153 -11.86 10.57 -23.55
N VAL A 154 -12.11 11.62 -22.77
CA VAL A 154 -13.44 11.89 -22.24
C VAL A 154 -14.25 12.65 -23.30
N PRO A 155 -15.40 12.12 -23.74
CA PRO A 155 -16.31 12.85 -24.63
C PRO A 155 -17.04 13.98 -23.90
N GLU A 156 -17.72 14.87 -24.65
CA GLU A 156 -18.46 16.00 -24.09
C GLU A 156 -19.55 15.58 -23.09
N ASP A 157 -20.14 14.40 -23.26
CA ASP A 157 -21.15 13.86 -22.34
C ASP A 157 -20.54 13.15 -21.12
N GLY A 158 -19.22 13.01 -21.06
CA GLY A 158 -18.51 12.36 -19.97
C GLY A 158 -18.62 10.83 -19.95
N ILE A 159 -19.24 10.19 -20.95
CA ILE A 159 -19.52 8.74 -20.92
C ILE A 159 -18.56 7.97 -21.82
N ILE A 160 -17.83 7.03 -21.25
CA ILE A 160 -16.90 6.14 -21.95
C ILE A 160 -17.41 4.72 -21.84
N ASP A 161 -17.61 4.06 -22.97
CA ASP A 161 -17.90 2.62 -23.02
C ASP A 161 -16.63 1.85 -23.41
N THR A 162 -16.35 0.76 -22.72
CA THR A 162 -15.23 -0.13 -23.06
C THR A 162 -15.59 -1.60 -22.91
N SER A 163 -14.96 -2.45 -23.71
CA SER A 163 -15.03 -3.91 -23.58
C SER A 163 -14.04 -4.49 -22.58
N SER A 164 -13.14 -3.67 -22.02
CA SER A 164 -12.25 -4.10 -20.94
C SER A 164 -13.02 -4.41 -19.65
N PRO A 165 -12.52 -5.33 -18.80
CA PRO A 165 -13.11 -5.58 -17.49
C PRO A 165 -12.84 -4.43 -16.51
N MET A 166 -13.65 -4.32 -15.45
CA MET A 166 -13.53 -3.23 -14.46
C MET A 166 -12.22 -3.24 -13.66
N ASP A 167 -11.60 -4.42 -13.50
CA ASP A 167 -10.28 -4.59 -12.85
C ASP A 167 -9.10 -4.34 -13.81
N PHE A 168 -9.36 -3.88 -15.03
CA PHE A 168 -8.30 -3.60 -15.99
C PHE A 168 -7.34 -2.51 -15.48
N GLY A 169 -6.06 -2.84 -15.40
CA GLY A 169 -5.02 -1.96 -14.83
C GLY A 169 -4.91 -1.99 -13.31
N TRP A 170 -5.69 -2.82 -12.61
CA TRP A 170 -5.54 -3.09 -11.19
C TRP A 170 -4.43 -4.11 -10.98
N VAL A 171 -3.66 -3.94 -9.90
CA VAL A 171 -2.37 -4.63 -9.76
C VAL A 171 -2.29 -5.63 -8.60
N SER A 172 -3.37 -5.81 -7.85
CA SER A 172 -3.66 -7.09 -7.19
C SER A 172 -5.09 -7.11 -6.66
N GLU A 173 -5.61 -8.31 -6.37
CA GLU A 173 -6.88 -8.51 -5.63
C GLU A 173 -6.88 -7.86 -4.23
N GLU A 174 -5.69 -7.54 -3.68
CA GLU A 174 -5.53 -7.06 -2.30
C GLU A 174 -5.32 -5.54 -2.17
N HIS A 175 -5.11 -4.82 -3.29
CA HIS A 175 -4.84 -3.38 -3.29
C HIS A 175 -5.69 -2.65 -4.35
N SER A 176 -6.61 -1.82 -3.87
CA SER A 176 -7.53 -1.03 -4.70
C SER A 176 -6.97 0.36 -4.99
N GLY A 177 -7.15 0.81 -6.25
CA GLY A 177 -7.03 2.22 -6.63
C GLY A 177 -6.01 2.51 -7.72
N SER A 178 -6.32 3.51 -8.54
CA SER A 178 -5.34 4.16 -9.42
C SER A 178 -4.13 4.57 -8.58
N TYR A 179 -2.92 4.28 -9.07
CA TYR A 179 -1.71 4.68 -8.33
C TYR A 179 -1.59 6.21 -8.30
N ARG A 180 -1.91 6.85 -9.43
CA ARG A 180 -2.11 8.29 -9.59
C ARG A 180 -3.19 8.56 -10.64
N SER A 181 -4.08 9.51 -10.35
CA SER A 181 -5.03 10.06 -11.33
C SER A 181 -4.60 11.47 -11.73
N ARG A 182 -4.56 11.76 -13.03
CA ARG A 182 -4.30 13.09 -13.59
C ARG A 182 -5.41 13.45 -14.55
N ALA A 183 -5.67 14.73 -14.71
CA ALA A 183 -6.65 15.22 -15.67
C ALA A 183 -6.07 16.41 -16.41
N PHE A 184 -6.32 16.48 -17.72
CA PHE A 184 -5.86 17.56 -18.58
C PHE A 184 -7.00 18.03 -19.45
N TYR A 185 -7.14 19.34 -19.64
CA TYR A 185 -7.95 19.87 -20.72
C TYR A 185 -7.22 19.73 -22.05
N VAL A 186 -7.92 19.25 -23.07
CA VAL A 186 -7.41 19.10 -24.43
C VAL A 186 -8.17 19.98 -25.43
N ASP A 187 -7.48 20.44 -26.46
CA ASP A 187 -8.11 21.14 -27.59
C ASP A 187 -8.86 20.16 -28.53
N GLN A 188 -9.51 20.70 -29.56
CA GLN A 188 -10.23 19.88 -30.56
C GLN A 188 -9.32 18.93 -31.36
N ALA A 189 -8.01 19.20 -31.40
CA ALA A 189 -7.02 18.34 -32.05
C ALA A 189 -6.42 17.30 -31.09
N GLY A 190 -6.81 17.31 -29.80
CA GLY A 190 -6.32 16.42 -28.76
C GLY A 190 -5.02 16.87 -28.10
N ASN A 191 -4.54 18.09 -28.36
CA ASN A 191 -3.34 18.60 -27.71
C ASN A 191 -3.65 19.05 -26.27
N THR A 192 -2.77 18.68 -25.34
CA THR A 192 -2.84 19.09 -23.94
C THR A 192 -2.66 20.60 -23.80
N MET A 193 -3.67 21.26 -23.20
CA MET A 193 -3.68 22.70 -22.98
C MET A 193 -3.33 23.06 -21.54
N GLN A 194 -3.93 22.34 -20.58
CA GLN A 194 -3.81 22.65 -19.15
C GLN A 194 -3.96 21.39 -18.31
N GLU A 195 -3.07 21.19 -17.34
CA GLU A 195 -3.25 20.19 -16.28
C GLU A 195 -4.21 20.71 -15.23
N LEU A 196 -5.18 19.87 -14.86
CA LEU A 196 -6.15 20.18 -13.82
C LEU A 196 -5.52 19.97 -12.43
N PRO A 197 -5.66 20.93 -11.50
CA PRO A 197 -5.21 20.76 -10.13
C PRO A 197 -5.80 19.50 -9.49
N GLN A 198 -4.99 18.79 -8.69
CA GLN A 198 -5.42 17.56 -8.01
C GLN A 198 -6.67 17.75 -7.13
N GLU A 199 -6.85 18.94 -6.55
CA GLU A 199 -8.04 19.29 -5.77
C GLU A 199 -9.34 19.30 -6.59
N LYS A 200 -9.28 19.46 -7.91
CA LYS A 200 -10.44 19.35 -8.81
C LYS A 200 -10.72 17.90 -9.26
N ILE A 201 -9.80 16.96 -8.98
CA ILE A 201 -10.02 15.53 -9.22
C ILE A 201 -10.57 14.95 -7.91
N ARG A 202 -11.88 14.76 -7.86
CA ARG A 202 -12.60 14.43 -6.63
C ARG A 202 -12.68 12.91 -6.41
N PHE A 203 -13.51 12.47 -5.46
CA PHE A 203 -13.70 11.05 -5.22
C PHE A 203 -14.39 10.37 -6.41
N GLY A 204 -13.92 9.16 -6.75
CA GLY A 204 -14.57 8.27 -7.70
C GLY A 204 -14.99 6.97 -7.01
N ALA A 205 -15.98 6.28 -7.58
CA ALA A 205 -16.46 5.01 -7.04
C ALA A 205 -16.77 4.00 -8.15
N ASN A 206 -16.53 2.73 -7.83
CA ASN A 206 -16.98 1.60 -8.64
C ASN A 206 -18.40 1.21 -8.22
N GLY A 207 -19.18 0.67 -9.15
CA GLY A 207 -20.48 0.09 -8.88
C GLY A 207 -20.89 -0.91 -9.95
N SER A 208 -22.01 -1.59 -9.70
CA SER A 208 -22.74 -2.33 -10.72
C SER A 208 -24.21 -1.97 -10.68
N MET A 209 -24.87 -2.05 -11.83
CA MET A 209 -26.30 -1.81 -11.98
C MET A 209 -26.92 -2.95 -12.77
N LYS A 210 -28.03 -3.48 -12.27
CA LYS A 210 -28.79 -4.52 -12.95
C LYS A 210 -30.21 -4.03 -13.18
N GLU A 211 -30.53 -3.76 -14.43
CA GLU A 211 -31.88 -3.37 -14.84
C GLU A 211 -32.70 -4.63 -15.20
N GLU A 212 -34.00 -4.61 -14.96
CA GLU A 212 -34.85 -5.77 -15.20
C GLU A 212 -34.84 -6.15 -16.69
N GLY A 213 -34.42 -7.38 -17.00
CA GLY A 213 -34.34 -7.89 -18.37
C GLY A 213 -33.08 -7.50 -19.15
N LYS A 214 -32.14 -6.75 -18.55
CA LYS A 214 -30.84 -6.42 -19.15
C LYS A 214 -29.68 -7.11 -18.42
N PRO A 215 -28.53 -7.32 -19.09
CA PRO A 215 -27.31 -7.77 -18.41
C PRO A 215 -26.88 -6.78 -17.32
N GLU A 216 -26.18 -7.30 -16.31
CA GLU A 216 -25.56 -6.45 -15.28
C GLU A 216 -24.46 -5.60 -15.93
N ARG A 217 -24.44 -4.31 -15.61
CA ARG A 217 -23.46 -3.33 -16.09
C ARG A 217 -22.55 -2.93 -14.94
N THR A 218 -21.26 -3.16 -15.08
CA THR A 218 -20.22 -2.67 -14.16
C THR A 218 -19.72 -1.31 -14.62
N TYR A 219 -19.47 -0.40 -13.67
CA TYR A 219 -19.04 0.96 -13.99
C TYR A 219 -18.10 1.53 -12.93
N TYR A 220 -17.28 2.48 -13.37
CA TYR A 220 -16.54 3.40 -12.51
C TYR A 220 -16.94 4.81 -12.86
N TYR A 221 -17.05 5.69 -11.86
CA TYR A 221 -17.15 7.10 -12.14
C TYR A 221 -16.11 7.92 -11.39
N GLN A 222 -15.70 9.02 -12.01
CA GLN A 222 -14.74 9.98 -11.49
C GLN A 222 -15.37 11.37 -11.56
N LEU A 223 -15.52 12.03 -10.41
CA LEU A 223 -16.00 13.41 -10.35
C LEU A 223 -14.86 14.39 -10.62
N ILE A 224 -15.12 15.38 -11.47
CA ILE A 224 -14.18 16.40 -11.92
C ILE A 224 -14.82 17.78 -11.77
N GLY A 225 -14.19 18.67 -11.00
CA GLY A 225 -14.63 20.06 -10.86
C GLY A 225 -14.60 20.57 -9.41
N ASP A 226 -15.33 21.65 -9.19
CA ASP A 226 -15.44 22.32 -7.89
C ASP A 226 -16.38 21.55 -6.93
N GLU A 227 -16.51 22.04 -5.68
CA GLU A 227 -17.23 21.30 -4.62
C GLU A 227 -18.70 21.05 -4.94
N ASP A 228 -19.32 21.89 -5.75
CA ASP A 228 -20.72 21.76 -6.17
C ASP A 228 -20.98 20.41 -6.87
N VAL A 229 -20.01 19.93 -7.66
CA VAL A 229 -20.09 18.64 -8.37
C VAL A 229 -20.22 17.45 -7.40
N LEU A 230 -19.69 17.55 -6.18
CA LEU A 230 -19.86 16.49 -5.17
C LEU A 230 -21.32 16.33 -4.73
N THR A 231 -22.07 17.43 -4.72
CA THR A 231 -23.49 17.41 -4.32
C THR A 231 -24.41 16.93 -5.42
N GLU A 232 -24.07 17.23 -6.68
CA GLU A 232 -24.80 16.76 -7.86
C GLU A 232 -24.56 15.27 -8.13
N GLY A 233 -23.38 14.76 -7.75
CA GLY A 233 -23.02 13.36 -7.95
C GLY A 233 -22.78 13.02 -9.42
N CYS A 234 -23.24 11.85 -9.87
CA CYS A 234 -23.10 11.40 -11.26
C CYS A 234 -24.45 11.15 -11.92
N PRO A 235 -25.09 12.17 -12.52
CA PRO A 235 -26.41 12.03 -13.16
C PRO A 235 -26.45 10.99 -14.29
N ALA A 236 -25.30 10.71 -14.92
CA ALA A 236 -25.18 9.69 -15.96
C ALA A 236 -25.49 8.27 -15.46
N LEU A 237 -25.47 8.03 -14.14
CA LEU A 237 -25.88 6.75 -13.55
C LEU A 237 -27.39 6.54 -13.58
N GLU A 238 -28.17 7.62 -13.48
CA GLU A 238 -29.63 7.56 -13.36
C GLU A 238 -30.33 7.42 -14.72
N THR A 239 -29.63 7.71 -15.82
CA THR A 239 -30.18 7.70 -17.17
C THR A 239 -29.61 6.50 -17.96
N PRO A 240 -30.21 5.30 -17.86
CA PRO A 240 -29.75 4.16 -18.64
C PRO A 240 -29.95 4.43 -20.14
N ARG A 241 -28.87 4.30 -20.92
CA ARG A 241 -28.93 4.18 -22.39
C ARG A 241 -29.14 2.72 -22.79
#